data_AF-A0A5H2WZ00-F1
#
_entry.id   AF-A0A5H2WZ00-F1
#
_cell.length_a   1.000
_cell.length_b   1.000
_cell.length_c   1.000
_cell.angle_alpha   90.00
_cell.angle_beta   90.00
_cell.angle_gamma   90.00
#
_symmetry.space_group_name_H-M   'P 1'
#
loop_
_entity.id
_entity.type
_entity.pdbx_description
1 polymer ?
#
loop_
_entity_poly.entity_id
_entity_poly.type
_entity_poly.pdbx_seq_one_letter_code
_entity_poly.pdbx_strand_id
1 'polypeptide(L)'
;MAYWAIATRKGQSPPMKITPVLNPNQREFLEDELLYREKLEILAENNTISTDLFVRKFEDIDDPVLLDKHDSFYHTTKSLLVLFQIMGVMPIHRNPQKPGMPRTGYSWTSKQVFWAVCVFSMQTTIVVMVLRERVNTFLNDSDRRFDEAIYNVIFISLLFTNFLLPVASWRHGPQVAIFKNMWTNYQLKFLKVTGSPIVFPNLYPLTWSLCFFSWGVSIAINLSQYYLQPDFKLWYTFAYYPIIAMLNGFCSLWYINCTAFGTASRALSASLELTLMSDKPAKKLTEYRHLWVDLSHMMQQLGRAYSNMYGMYCLVVFFTTIIATYGSLSEIMDHGATYKEVGLFVIVFYCMSLLYIICNEAHYATQSVGLDFQTKLLNVDLTAVDSATQKEVEMFLMAITKNPPIMNLDGYANINRELITSNISFMATYLVVLLQFKITEQRNYSLKQSRPELLA
;
A
#
# COMPACT_ATOMS: atom_id res chain seq x y z
N MET A 1 28.42 26.97 -2.14
CA MET A 1 28.98 28.34 -2.18
C MET A 1 27.89 29.26 -1.64
N ALA A 2 27.98 29.96 -0.51
CA ALA A 2 29.13 30.56 0.16
C ALA A 2 28.98 30.51 1.69
N TYR A 3 30.12 30.36 2.37
CA TYR A 3 30.33 30.65 3.79
C TYR A 3 30.68 32.14 3.95
N TRP A 4 30.45 32.64 5.18
CA TRP A 4 31.01 33.86 5.83
C TRP A 4 30.20 35.15 5.82
N ALA A 5 29.74 35.54 7.02
CA ALA A 5 30.12 36.81 7.65
C ALA A 5 29.74 36.80 9.15
N ILE A 6 30.64 36.28 9.99
CA ILE A 6 30.63 36.58 11.43
C ILE A 6 31.38 37.89 11.61
N ALA A 7 30.64 38.97 11.84
CA ALA A 7 31.19 40.25 12.29
C ALA A 7 30.95 40.35 13.81
N THR A 8 31.96 40.00 14.60
CA THR A 8 31.97 40.21 16.06
C THR A 8 32.26 41.67 16.38
N ARG A 9 31.21 42.48 16.62
CA ARG A 9 31.36 43.73 17.38
C ARG A 9 31.50 43.39 18.86
N LYS A 10 32.63 43.79 19.46
CA LYS A 10 32.87 43.76 20.91
C LYS A 10 31.76 44.54 21.64
N GLY A 11 31.04 43.90 22.57
CA GLY A 11 30.27 44.60 23.60
C GLY A 11 28.75 44.37 23.64
N GLN A 12 28.19 43.33 23.04
CA GLN A 12 26.77 42.97 23.26
C GLN A 12 26.64 41.60 23.95
N SER A 13 25.77 41.56 24.96
CA SER A 13 25.32 40.37 25.68
C SER A 13 24.98 39.21 24.73
N PRO A 14 25.18 37.94 25.13
CA PRO A 14 24.97 36.80 24.26
C PRO A 14 23.53 36.83 23.70
N PRO A 15 23.34 36.58 22.39
CA PRO A 15 22.01 36.54 21.82
C PRO A 15 21.21 35.46 22.54
N MET A 16 20.04 35.83 23.03
CA MET A 16 19.06 34.92 23.61
C MET A 16 18.92 33.71 22.68
N LYS A 17 19.30 32.52 23.16
CA LYS A 17 19.15 31.26 22.40
C LYS A 17 17.67 31.14 22.05
N ILE A 18 17.33 31.46 20.80
CA ILE A 18 16.02 31.15 20.25
C ILE A 18 15.97 29.62 20.23
N THR A 19 15.29 29.03 21.20
CA THR A 19 14.97 27.61 21.19
C THR A 19 14.23 27.33 19.89
N PRO A 20 14.77 26.49 18.98
CA PRO A 20 14.04 26.13 17.78
C PRO A 20 12.73 25.49 18.20
N VAL A 21 11.61 25.94 17.60
CA VAL A 21 10.31 25.32 17.79
C VAL A 21 10.40 23.92 17.18
N LEU A 22 10.73 22.94 18.02
CA LEU A 22 10.87 21.54 17.66
C LEU A 22 9.48 20.94 17.51
N ASN A 23 9.25 20.24 16.40
CA ASN A 23 8.08 19.38 16.22
C ASN A 23 8.03 18.36 17.38
N PRO A 24 6.85 18.02 17.96
CA PRO A 24 6.73 17.05 19.06
C PRO A 24 7.61 15.80 18.91
N ASN A 25 7.70 15.21 17.71
CA ASN A 25 8.54 14.02 17.50
C ASN A 25 10.05 14.32 17.55
N GLN A 26 10.47 15.52 17.12
CA GLN A 26 11.87 15.95 17.23
C GLN A 26 12.23 16.32 18.67
N ARG A 27 11.25 16.82 19.43
CA ARG A 27 11.40 17.15 20.84
C ARG A 27 11.50 15.88 21.68
N GLU A 28 10.65 14.89 21.42
CA GLU A 28 10.69 13.57 22.07
C GLU A 28 12.02 12.86 21.77
N PHE A 29 12.51 12.91 20.53
CA PHE A 29 13.84 12.39 20.19
C PHE A 29 14.98 13.09 20.93
N LEU A 30 14.94 14.42 21.04
CA LEU A 30 15.95 15.20 21.76
C LEU A 30 15.91 14.97 23.28
N GLU A 31 14.70 14.85 23.85
CA GLU A 31 14.50 14.51 25.25
C GLU A 31 15.01 13.08 25.54
N ASP A 32 14.77 12.12 24.64
CA ASP A 32 15.34 10.77 24.73
C ASP A 32 16.87 10.77 24.59
N GLU A 33 17.45 11.59 23.71
CA GLU A 33 18.91 11.69 23.55
C GLU A 33 19.58 12.33 24.78
N LEU A 34 18.96 13.34 25.37
CA LEU A 34 19.43 13.98 26.60
C LEU A 34 19.34 13.03 27.80
N LEU A 35 18.20 12.35 27.98
CA LEU A 35 18.02 11.30 28.98
C LEU A 35 19.04 10.17 28.81
N TYR A 36 19.39 9.84 27.57
CA TYR A 36 20.40 8.82 27.27
C TYR A 36 21.82 9.26 27.67
N ARG A 37 22.20 10.52 27.39
CA ARG A 37 23.52 11.06 27.78
C ARG A 37 23.67 11.18 29.29
N GLU A 38 22.65 11.67 29.98
CA GLU A 38 22.62 11.75 31.44
C GLU A 38 22.76 10.35 32.07
N LYS A 39 22.12 9.33 31.47
CA LYS A 39 22.26 7.93 31.91
C LYS A 39 23.63 7.31 31.65
N LEU A 40 24.32 7.71 30.57
CA LEU A 40 25.69 7.28 30.29
C LEU A 40 26.69 7.89 31.28
N GLU A 41 26.48 9.14 31.69
CA GLU A 41 27.29 9.82 32.69
C GLU A 41 27.13 9.16 34.07
N ILE A 42 25.90 8.82 34.47
CA ILE A 42 25.62 8.09 35.72
C ILE A 42 26.29 6.70 35.75
N LEU A 43 26.39 6.02 34.60
CA LEU A 43 27.08 4.73 34.47
C LEU A 43 28.61 4.87 34.45
N ALA A 44 29.14 6.01 34.01
CA ALA A 44 30.57 6.29 34.05
C ALA A 44 31.05 6.64 35.47
N GLU A 45 30.20 7.25 36.30
CA GLU A 45 30.50 7.57 37.70
C GLU A 45 30.36 6.36 38.63
N ASN A 46 29.35 5.50 38.42
CA ASN A 46 29.15 4.31 39.26
C ASN A 46 29.83 3.08 38.66
N ASN A 47 31.06 2.79 39.11
CA ASN A 47 31.85 1.62 38.72
C ASN A 47 31.30 0.28 39.27
N THR A 48 30.00 0.22 39.57
CA THR A 48 29.25 -0.96 40.00
C THR A 48 28.29 -1.38 38.90
N ILE A 49 28.47 -2.59 38.39
CA ILE A 49 27.59 -3.25 37.42
C ILE A 49 26.18 -3.38 38.03
N SER A 50 25.33 -2.37 37.84
CA SER A 50 23.92 -2.44 38.23
C SER A 50 23.14 -3.19 37.15
N THR A 51 22.66 -4.38 37.47
CA THR A 51 21.90 -5.28 36.59
C THR A 51 20.50 -4.79 36.20
N ASP A 52 20.06 -3.63 36.69
CA ASP A 52 18.65 -3.19 36.61
C ASP A 52 18.37 -2.00 35.66
N LEU A 53 19.35 -1.57 34.86
CA LEU A 53 19.16 -0.49 33.89
C LEU A 53 19.56 -0.93 32.48
N PHE A 54 18.54 -1.21 31.65
CA PHE A 54 18.73 -1.54 30.24
C PHE A 54 19.05 -0.27 29.44
N VAL A 55 20.33 -0.09 29.13
CA VAL A 55 20.80 0.84 28.10
C VAL A 55 20.62 0.17 26.74
N ARG A 56 20.03 0.88 25.77
CA ARG A 56 20.00 0.46 24.36
C ARG A 56 21.41 0.04 23.95
N LYS A 57 21.63 -1.27 23.75
CA LYS A 57 22.87 -1.74 23.09
C LYS A 57 22.91 -1.07 21.73
N PHE A 58 24.02 -0.41 21.45
CA PHE A 58 24.36 0.11 20.13
C PHE A 58 24.05 -1.00 19.11
N GLU A 59 23.35 -0.67 18.03
CA GLU A 59 23.18 -1.57 16.90
C GLU A 59 24.58 -2.00 16.47
N ASP A 60 24.97 -3.24 16.78
CA ASP A 60 26.06 -3.89 16.06
C ASP A 60 25.74 -3.72 14.58
N ILE A 61 26.70 -3.21 13.80
CA ILE A 61 26.58 -3.14 12.35
C ILE A 61 26.28 -4.56 11.90
N ASP A 62 25.01 -4.82 11.57
CA ASP A 62 24.54 -6.17 11.34
C ASP A 62 25.33 -6.77 10.18
N ASP A 63 25.89 -7.97 10.40
CA ASP A 63 26.70 -8.66 9.40
C ASP A 63 25.88 -8.81 8.10
N PRO A 64 26.32 -8.21 6.97
CA PRO A 64 25.58 -8.24 5.72
C PRO A 64 25.33 -9.66 5.21
N VAL A 65 26.15 -10.64 5.60
CA VAL A 65 25.96 -12.06 5.25
C VAL A 65 24.83 -12.68 6.09
N LEU A 66 24.76 -12.33 7.38
CA LEU A 66 23.72 -12.84 8.28
C LEU A 66 22.34 -12.26 7.93
N LEU A 67 22.29 -10.97 7.56
CA LEU A 67 21.10 -10.31 7.03
C LEU A 67 20.56 -11.04 5.79
N ASP A 68 21.43 -11.36 4.83
CA ASP A 68 21.02 -11.98 3.56
C ASP A 68 20.54 -13.44 3.74
N LYS A 69 21.12 -14.15 4.71
CA LYS A 69 20.75 -15.53 5.06
C LYS A 69 19.34 -15.61 5.68
N HIS A 70 18.94 -14.61 6.45
CA HIS A 70 17.68 -14.60 7.19
C HIS A 70 16.59 -13.71 6.56
N ASP A 71 16.85 -13.14 5.39
CA ASP A 71 15.88 -12.37 4.59
C ASP A 71 14.87 -13.29 3.87
N SER A 72 14.11 -14.06 4.65
CA SER A 72 13.09 -14.98 4.11
C SER A 72 12.01 -14.22 3.34
N PHE A 73 11.70 -12.98 3.71
CA PHE A 73 10.70 -12.17 3.02
C PHE A 73 11.14 -11.80 1.60
N TYR A 74 12.39 -11.40 1.38
CA TYR A 74 12.90 -11.15 0.04
C TYR A 74 12.90 -12.42 -0.82
N HIS A 75 13.43 -13.53 -0.30
CA HIS A 75 13.53 -14.77 -1.07
C HIS A 75 12.15 -15.29 -1.49
N THR A 76 11.15 -15.17 -0.62
CA THR A 76 9.78 -15.60 -0.92
C THR A 76 9.02 -14.65 -1.84
N THR A 77 9.31 -13.35 -1.82
CA THR A 77 8.64 -12.33 -2.67
C THR A 77 9.41 -11.97 -3.95
N LYS A 78 10.57 -12.61 -4.18
CA LYS A 78 11.47 -12.32 -5.30
C LYS A 78 10.81 -12.45 -6.66
N SER A 79 9.93 -13.43 -6.87
CA SER A 79 9.27 -13.67 -8.16
C SER A 79 8.40 -12.49 -8.59
N LEU A 80 7.61 -11.92 -7.66
CA LEU A 80 6.82 -10.71 -7.93
C LEU A 80 7.71 -9.49 -8.17
N LEU A 81 8.82 -9.37 -7.44
CA LEU A 81 9.75 -8.28 -7.65
C LEU A 81 10.37 -8.32 -9.06
N VAL A 82 10.82 -9.51 -9.49
CA VAL A 82 11.38 -9.71 -10.83
C VAL A 82 10.32 -9.43 -11.89
N LEU A 83 9.05 -9.81 -11.67
CA LEU A 83 7.96 -9.47 -12.59
C LEU A 83 7.80 -7.95 -12.74
N PHE A 84 7.77 -7.20 -11.64
CA PHE A 84 7.69 -5.74 -11.69
C PHE A 84 8.90 -5.07 -12.36
N GLN A 85 10.09 -5.66 -12.23
CA GLN A 85 11.29 -5.18 -12.93
C GLN A 85 11.19 -5.45 -14.44
N ILE A 86 10.75 -6.64 -14.85
CA ILE A 86 10.55 -7.01 -16.25
C ILE A 86 9.54 -6.06 -16.90
N MET A 87 8.43 -5.78 -16.21
CA MET A 87 7.37 -4.87 -16.68
C MET A 87 7.77 -3.38 -16.61
N GLY A 88 8.92 -3.02 -16.04
CA GLY A 88 9.33 -1.63 -15.87
C GLY A 88 8.51 -0.84 -14.84
N VAL A 89 7.72 -1.53 -14.01
CA VAL A 89 6.83 -0.92 -13.02
C VAL A 89 7.63 -0.41 -11.83
N MET A 90 8.54 -1.22 -11.27
CA MET A 90 9.30 -0.89 -10.06
C MET A 90 10.80 -1.15 -10.21
N PRO A 91 11.61 -0.14 -10.56
CA PRO A 91 13.04 -0.30 -10.82
C PRO A 91 13.90 -0.20 -9.55
N ILE A 92 13.68 -1.10 -8.59
CA ILE A 92 14.56 -1.25 -7.40
C ILE A 92 15.63 -2.30 -7.66
N HIS A 93 16.77 -2.21 -6.97
CA HIS A 93 17.88 -3.14 -7.12
C HIS A 93 18.43 -3.61 -5.77
N ARG A 94 19.08 -4.78 -5.76
CA ARG A 94 19.83 -5.28 -4.61
C ARG A 94 21.25 -4.72 -4.68
N ASN A 95 21.67 -4.03 -3.62
CA ASN A 95 23.03 -3.51 -3.48
C ASN A 95 24.03 -4.64 -3.15
N PRO A 96 25.34 -4.44 -3.42
CA PRO A 96 26.38 -5.37 -3.01
C PRO A 96 26.44 -5.52 -1.47
N GLN A 97 26.92 -6.66 -0.99
CA GLN A 97 27.08 -6.97 0.44
C GLN A 97 28.26 -6.18 1.02
N LYS A 98 28.07 -4.87 1.22
CA LYS A 98 29.07 -3.97 1.82
C LYS A 98 28.58 -3.47 3.19
N PRO A 99 29.44 -3.42 4.22
CA PRO A 99 29.10 -2.83 5.51
C PRO A 99 28.63 -1.37 5.34
N GLY A 100 27.54 -1.00 6.02
CA GLY A 100 26.99 0.36 5.99
C GLY A 100 26.16 0.72 4.75
N MET A 101 25.91 -0.20 3.82
CA MET A 101 25.06 0.03 2.65
C MET A 101 23.73 -0.73 2.78
N PRO A 102 22.56 -0.07 2.59
CA PRO A 102 21.26 -0.76 2.63
C PRO A 102 21.17 -1.84 1.54
N ARG A 103 20.56 -3.00 1.84
CA ARG A 103 20.49 -4.15 0.91
C ARG A 103 19.64 -3.88 -0.33
N THR A 104 18.56 -3.13 -0.20
CA THR A 104 17.71 -2.69 -1.31
C THR A 104 17.94 -1.20 -1.56
N GLY A 105 18.24 -0.86 -2.80
CA GLY A 105 18.51 0.50 -3.26
C GLY A 105 17.59 0.95 -4.38
N TYR A 106 17.43 2.26 -4.49
CA TYR A 106 16.81 2.92 -5.64
C TYR A 106 17.73 4.05 -6.10
N SER A 107 18.02 4.13 -7.39
CA SER A 107 18.75 5.24 -7.99
C SER A 107 18.26 5.47 -9.41
N TRP A 108 18.04 6.74 -9.76
CA TRP A 108 17.65 7.18 -11.09
C TRP A 108 18.70 6.82 -12.17
N THR A 109 19.96 6.63 -11.77
CA THR A 109 21.06 6.26 -12.67
C THR A 109 21.30 4.75 -12.78
N SER A 110 20.44 3.93 -12.15
CA SER A 110 20.61 2.47 -12.16
C SER A 110 20.22 1.83 -13.50
N LYS A 111 20.81 0.67 -13.80
CA LYS A 111 20.49 -0.12 -15.00
C LYS A 111 19.00 -0.50 -15.05
N GLN A 112 18.39 -0.71 -13.89
CA GLN A 112 16.98 -1.06 -13.72
C GLN A 112 16.06 0.10 -14.12
N VAL A 113 16.42 1.34 -13.76
CA VAL A 113 15.65 2.52 -14.20
C VAL A 113 15.77 2.71 -15.70
N PHE A 114 16.97 2.51 -16.28
CA PHE A 114 17.15 2.59 -17.73
C PHE A 114 16.26 1.57 -18.46
N TRP A 115 16.25 0.32 -18.01
CA TRP A 115 15.33 -0.70 -18.54
C TRP A 115 13.86 -0.30 -18.41
N ALA A 116 13.45 0.19 -17.24
CA ALA A 116 12.08 0.64 -17.01
C ALA A 116 11.68 1.79 -17.95
N VAL A 117 12.57 2.75 -18.19
CA VAL A 117 12.36 3.85 -19.15
C VAL A 117 12.20 3.32 -20.57
N CYS A 118 13.01 2.35 -20.99
CA CYS A 118 12.87 1.72 -22.31
C CYS A 118 11.52 1.02 -22.47
N VAL A 119 11.13 0.16 -21.51
CA VAL A 119 9.84 -0.55 -21.55
C VAL A 119 8.66 0.43 -21.51
N PHE A 120 8.72 1.41 -20.63
CA PHE A 120 7.70 2.45 -20.53
C PHE A 120 7.57 3.27 -21.82
N SER A 121 8.67 3.58 -22.50
CA SER A 121 8.65 4.32 -23.77
C SER A 121 7.99 3.51 -24.88
N MET A 122 8.30 2.21 -24.97
CA MET A 122 7.66 1.30 -25.91
C MET A 122 6.16 1.17 -25.62
N GLN A 123 5.79 0.94 -24.37
CA GLN A 123 4.38 0.84 -23.94
C GLN A 123 3.63 2.15 -24.19
N THR A 124 4.22 3.29 -23.86
CA THR A 124 3.62 4.61 -24.07
C THR A 124 3.38 4.89 -25.55
N THR A 125 4.28 4.45 -26.44
CA THR A 125 4.08 4.60 -27.89
C THR A 125 2.81 3.86 -28.34
N ILE A 126 2.65 2.61 -27.91
CA ILE A 126 1.45 1.81 -28.22
C ILE A 126 0.19 2.45 -27.62
N VAL A 127 0.26 2.89 -26.36
CA VAL A 127 -0.86 3.56 -25.66
C VAL A 127 -1.28 4.84 -26.38
N VAL A 128 -0.33 5.67 -26.82
CA VAL A 128 -0.61 6.92 -27.55
C VAL A 128 -1.24 6.63 -28.92
N MET A 129 -0.79 5.59 -29.62
CA MET A 129 -1.40 5.19 -30.89
C MET A 129 -2.87 4.78 -30.70
N VAL A 130 -3.15 3.94 -29.71
CA VAL A 130 -4.53 3.50 -29.40
C VAL A 130 -5.37 4.67 -28.88
N LEU A 131 -4.81 5.54 -28.05
CA LEU A 131 -5.48 6.73 -27.53
C LEU A 131 -5.86 7.68 -28.67
N ARG A 132 -4.96 7.92 -29.63
CA ARG A 132 -5.24 8.77 -30.79
C ARG A 132 -6.37 8.22 -31.64
N GLU A 133 -6.38 6.91 -31.89
CA GLU A 133 -7.46 6.27 -32.65
C GLU A 133 -8.79 6.39 -31.90
N ARG A 134 -8.83 6.08 -30.60
CA ARG A 134 -10.03 6.20 -29.75
C ARG A 134 -10.57 7.63 -29.69
N VAL A 135 -9.69 8.63 -29.54
CA VAL A 135 -10.08 10.05 -29.53
C VAL A 135 -10.58 10.50 -30.89
N ASN A 136 -9.95 10.07 -31.99
CA ASN A 136 -10.39 10.40 -33.34
C ASN A 136 -11.76 9.79 -33.65
N THR A 137 -11.98 8.52 -33.30
CA THR A 137 -13.30 7.88 -33.42
C THR A 137 -14.32 8.64 -32.57
N PHE A 138 -13.96 8.97 -31.33
CA PHE A 138 -14.83 9.72 -30.43
C PHE A 138 -15.20 11.12 -30.96
N LEU A 139 -14.30 11.82 -31.66
CA LEU A 139 -14.57 13.16 -32.20
C LEU A 139 -15.34 13.14 -33.53
N ASN A 140 -15.06 12.15 -34.39
CA ASN A 140 -15.58 12.10 -35.75
C ASN A 140 -16.95 11.41 -35.87
N ASP A 141 -17.36 10.59 -34.89
CA ASP A 141 -18.72 10.07 -34.85
C ASP A 141 -19.70 11.16 -34.39
N SER A 142 -20.47 11.66 -35.36
CA SER A 142 -21.50 12.69 -35.19
C SER A 142 -22.85 12.13 -34.74
N ASP A 143 -23.06 10.81 -34.81
CA ASP A 143 -24.34 10.14 -34.54
C ASP A 143 -24.35 9.49 -33.15
N ARG A 144 -24.15 10.33 -32.13
CA ARG A 144 -23.82 9.83 -30.78
C ARG A 144 -25.03 9.27 -30.04
N ARG A 145 -25.08 7.96 -29.90
CA ARG A 145 -25.76 7.34 -28.76
C ARG A 145 -24.96 7.64 -27.50
N PHE A 146 -25.65 8.12 -26.46
CA PHE A 146 -25.07 8.45 -25.16
C PHE A 146 -24.24 7.29 -24.57
N ASP A 147 -24.64 6.05 -24.85
CA ASP A 147 -24.00 4.84 -24.35
C ASP A 147 -22.58 4.66 -24.91
N GLU A 148 -22.34 4.89 -26.20
CA GLU A 148 -21.01 4.77 -26.84
C GLU A 148 -20.00 5.79 -26.30
N ALA A 149 -20.48 6.94 -25.82
CA ALA A 149 -19.65 7.92 -25.14
C ALA A 149 -19.14 7.39 -23.79
N ILE A 150 -19.98 6.70 -23.02
CA ILE A 150 -19.62 6.10 -21.72
C ILE A 150 -18.49 5.08 -21.90
N TYR A 151 -18.62 4.20 -22.89
CA TYR A 151 -17.60 3.20 -23.22
C TYR A 151 -16.24 3.84 -23.51
N ASN A 152 -16.22 4.83 -24.41
CA ASN A 152 -14.99 5.51 -24.77
C ASN A 152 -14.36 6.22 -23.57
N VAL A 153 -15.15 6.82 -22.68
CA VAL A 153 -14.65 7.44 -21.43
C VAL A 153 -13.97 6.42 -20.53
N ILE A 154 -14.55 5.25 -20.31
CA ILE A 154 -13.95 4.19 -19.49
C ILE A 154 -12.60 3.77 -20.07
N PHE A 155 -12.55 3.45 -21.36
CA PHE A 155 -11.33 2.99 -22.01
C PHE A 155 -10.23 4.06 -22.06
N ILE A 156 -10.59 5.31 -22.36
CA ILE A 156 -9.66 6.44 -22.30
C ILE A 156 -9.12 6.64 -20.88
N SER A 157 -9.98 6.52 -19.86
CA SER A 157 -9.55 6.63 -18.46
C SER A 157 -8.58 5.53 -18.05
N LEU A 158 -8.77 4.30 -18.55
CA LEU A 158 -7.85 3.19 -18.33
C LEU A 158 -6.50 3.43 -19.02
N LEU A 159 -6.48 3.94 -20.26
CA LEU A 159 -5.23 4.30 -20.93
C LEU A 159 -4.47 5.40 -20.18
N PHE A 160 -5.21 6.34 -19.56
CA PHE A 160 -4.60 7.42 -18.78
C PHE A 160 -3.78 6.90 -17.59
N THR A 161 -4.14 5.74 -17.02
CA THR A 161 -3.41 5.13 -15.91
C THR A 161 -1.95 4.80 -16.25
N ASN A 162 -1.63 4.56 -17.52
CA ASN A 162 -0.25 4.35 -17.97
C ASN A 162 0.62 5.57 -17.63
N PHE A 163 0.12 6.79 -17.84
CA PHE A 163 0.86 8.02 -17.57
C PHE A 163 1.02 8.31 -16.07
N LEU A 164 0.22 7.66 -15.22
CA LEU A 164 0.35 7.77 -13.78
C LEU A 164 1.50 6.92 -13.22
N LEU A 165 1.98 5.91 -13.96
CA LEU A 165 3.03 4.99 -13.50
C LEU A 165 4.29 5.72 -13.01
N PRO A 166 4.93 6.64 -13.77
CA PRO A 166 6.17 7.29 -13.32
C PRO A 166 5.95 8.16 -12.07
N VAL A 167 4.78 8.80 -11.99
CA VAL A 167 4.42 9.69 -10.87
C VAL A 167 4.14 8.88 -9.61
N ALA A 168 3.39 7.79 -9.72
CA ALA A 168 2.95 6.99 -8.60
C ALA A 168 4.03 6.00 -8.12
N SER A 169 4.72 5.32 -9.03
CA SER A 169 5.64 4.23 -8.71
C SER A 169 7.11 4.67 -8.64
N TRP A 170 7.61 5.33 -9.69
CA TRP A 170 9.05 5.64 -9.76
C TRP A 170 9.47 6.72 -8.76
N ARG A 171 8.66 7.78 -8.65
CA ARG A 171 8.88 8.85 -7.65
C ARG A 171 9.00 8.32 -6.23
N HIS A 172 8.26 7.25 -5.91
CA HIS A 172 8.21 6.63 -4.59
C HIS A 172 9.13 5.41 -4.43
N GLY A 173 9.93 5.09 -5.45
CA GLY A 173 10.92 4.02 -5.40
C GLY A 173 11.86 4.05 -4.20
N PRO A 174 12.38 5.23 -3.74
CA PRO A 174 13.20 5.31 -2.54
C PRO A 174 12.47 4.85 -1.27
N GLN A 175 11.22 5.27 -1.07
CA GLN A 175 10.42 4.90 0.10
C GLN A 175 10.14 3.40 0.12
N VAL A 176 9.89 2.81 -1.04
CA VAL A 176 9.72 1.36 -1.17
C VAL A 176 11.01 0.60 -0.83
N ALA A 177 12.17 1.11 -1.28
CA ALA A 177 13.45 0.51 -0.93
C ALA A 177 13.70 0.56 0.59
N ILE A 178 13.39 1.69 1.25
CA ILE A 178 13.44 1.81 2.72
C ILE A 178 12.54 0.77 3.38
N PHE A 179 11.28 0.65 2.94
CA PHE A 179 10.34 -0.34 3.47
C PHE A 179 10.85 -1.78 3.33
N LYS A 180 11.45 -2.14 2.19
CA LYS A 180 12.06 -3.46 1.99
C LYS A 180 13.23 -3.70 2.95
N ASN A 181 14.06 -2.69 3.23
CA ASN A 181 15.14 -2.81 4.20
C ASN A 181 14.64 -2.94 5.64
N MET A 182 13.52 -2.30 6.00
CA MET A 182 12.91 -2.49 7.31
C MET A 182 12.52 -3.96 7.56
N TRP A 183 11.99 -4.64 6.54
CA TRP A 183 11.72 -6.08 6.63
C TRP A 183 12.99 -6.89 6.90
N THR A 184 14.07 -6.64 6.17
CA THR A 184 15.34 -7.33 6.37
C THR A 184 15.87 -7.15 7.81
N ASN A 185 15.83 -5.92 8.33
CA ASN A 185 16.29 -5.62 9.69
C ASN A 185 15.37 -6.24 10.74
N TYR A 186 14.05 -6.17 10.53
CA TYR A 186 13.05 -6.73 11.45
C TYR A 186 13.19 -8.25 11.58
N GLN A 187 13.41 -8.97 10.48
CA GLN A 187 13.59 -10.44 10.52
C GLN A 187 14.82 -10.83 11.34
N LEU A 188 15.91 -10.07 11.24
CA LEU A 188 17.11 -10.30 12.02
C LEU A 188 16.89 -9.96 13.50
N LYS A 189 16.25 -8.84 13.81
CA LYS A 189 15.90 -8.46 15.18
C LYS A 189 14.97 -9.49 15.83
N PHE A 190 13.97 -9.97 15.09
CA PHE A 190 13.07 -11.03 15.53
C PHE A 190 13.86 -12.29 15.89
N LEU A 191 14.77 -12.75 15.04
CA LEU A 191 15.61 -13.91 15.31
C LEU A 191 16.45 -13.72 16.58
N LYS A 192 17.05 -12.54 16.78
CA LYS A 192 17.89 -12.25 17.96
C LYS A 192 17.10 -12.31 19.28
N VAL A 193 15.83 -11.90 19.26
CA VAL A 193 14.97 -11.84 20.46
C VAL A 193 14.24 -13.15 20.71
N THR A 194 13.63 -13.75 19.69
CA THR A 194 12.82 -14.98 19.86
C THR A 194 13.64 -16.25 19.75
N GLY A 195 14.87 -16.18 19.21
CA GLY A 195 15.72 -17.33 18.91
C GLY A 195 15.25 -18.15 17.70
N SER A 196 14.15 -17.78 17.04
CA SER A 196 13.59 -18.50 15.90
C SER A 196 13.39 -17.58 14.69
N PRO A 197 13.72 -18.02 13.46
CA PRO A 197 13.54 -17.18 12.28
C PRO A 197 12.06 -17.12 11.87
N ILE A 198 11.62 -15.97 11.36
CA ILE A 198 10.31 -15.87 10.70
C ILE A 198 10.41 -16.59 9.35
N VAL A 199 9.65 -17.67 9.20
CA VAL A 199 9.53 -18.42 7.94
C VAL A 199 8.16 -18.15 7.35
N PHE A 200 8.12 -17.90 6.04
CA PHE A 200 6.87 -17.74 5.29
C PHE A 200 6.63 -18.95 4.37
N PRO A 201 6.15 -20.09 4.89
CA PRO A 201 6.10 -21.35 4.15
C PRO A 201 5.22 -21.28 2.89
N ASN A 202 4.09 -20.58 2.98
CA ASN A 202 3.11 -20.53 1.88
C ASN A 202 3.29 -19.32 0.95
N LEU A 203 4.16 -18.35 1.28
CA LEU A 203 4.28 -17.12 0.48
C LEU A 203 4.93 -17.33 -0.88
N TYR A 204 5.93 -18.20 -0.98
CA TYR A 204 6.61 -18.46 -2.25
C TYR A 204 5.69 -19.07 -3.32
N PRO A 205 4.99 -20.19 -3.06
CA PRO A 205 4.05 -20.75 -4.04
C PRO A 205 2.88 -19.80 -4.31
N LEU A 206 2.39 -19.08 -3.29
CA LEU A 206 1.35 -18.07 -3.44
C LEU A 206 1.79 -16.93 -4.37
N THR A 207 3.00 -16.42 -4.22
CA THR A 207 3.51 -15.32 -5.06
C THR A 207 3.58 -15.74 -6.54
N TRP A 208 4.08 -16.94 -6.81
CA TRP A 208 4.10 -17.50 -8.17
C TRP A 208 2.69 -17.69 -8.74
N SER A 209 1.78 -18.25 -7.94
CA SER A 209 0.39 -18.44 -8.33
C SER A 209 -0.28 -17.10 -8.67
N LEU A 210 -0.09 -16.07 -7.82
CA LEU A 210 -0.62 -14.74 -8.03
C LEU A 210 -0.04 -14.05 -9.27
N CYS A 211 1.24 -14.25 -9.59
CA CYS A 211 1.84 -13.74 -10.82
C CYS A 211 1.17 -14.32 -12.07
N PHE A 212 1.03 -15.65 -12.16
CA PHE A 212 0.35 -16.29 -13.30
C PHE A 212 -1.12 -15.95 -13.36
N PHE A 213 -1.80 -15.95 -12.21
CA PHE A 213 -3.21 -15.59 -12.11
C PHE A 213 -3.46 -14.14 -12.55
N SER A 214 -2.60 -13.20 -12.15
CA SER A 214 -2.70 -11.79 -12.53
C SER A 214 -2.64 -11.57 -14.05
N TRP A 215 -1.76 -12.30 -14.73
CA TRP A 215 -1.66 -12.26 -16.19
C TRP A 215 -2.81 -13.01 -16.86
N GLY A 216 -3.20 -14.18 -16.34
CA GLY A 216 -4.35 -14.93 -16.85
C GLY A 216 -5.65 -14.12 -16.79
N VAL A 217 -5.91 -13.44 -15.67
CA VAL A 217 -7.06 -12.53 -15.50
C VAL A 217 -6.95 -11.34 -16.45
N SER A 218 -5.77 -10.74 -16.62
CA SER A 218 -5.58 -9.67 -17.61
C SER A 218 -5.95 -10.12 -19.02
N ILE A 219 -5.55 -11.34 -19.39
CA ILE A 219 -5.88 -11.92 -20.69
C ILE A 219 -7.38 -12.16 -20.82
N ALA A 220 -7.99 -12.80 -19.83
CA ALA A 220 -9.41 -13.12 -19.82
C ALA A 220 -10.31 -11.87 -19.88
N ILE A 221 -9.96 -10.80 -19.15
CA ILE A 221 -10.70 -9.55 -19.18
C ILE A 221 -10.62 -8.87 -20.55
N ASN A 222 -9.43 -8.75 -21.14
CA ASN A 222 -9.29 -8.15 -22.46
C ASN A 222 -10.00 -8.96 -23.55
N LEU A 223 -9.90 -10.29 -23.48
CA LEU A 223 -10.56 -11.18 -24.43
C LEU A 223 -12.08 -11.13 -24.28
N SER A 224 -12.60 -11.04 -23.05
CA SER A 224 -14.04 -10.84 -22.83
C SER A 224 -14.52 -9.52 -23.42
N GLN A 225 -13.76 -8.42 -23.27
CA GLN A 225 -14.11 -7.14 -23.90
C GLN A 225 -14.08 -7.23 -25.43
N TYR A 226 -13.11 -7.92 -26.03
CA TYR A 226 -13.06 -8.15 -27.47
C TYR A 226 -14.31 -8.87 -28.01
N TYR A 227 -14.81 -9.89 -27.30
CA TYR A 227 -16.00 -10.64 -27.73
C TYR A 227 -17.32 -9.91 -27.43
N LEU A 228 -17.38 -9.16 -26.33
CA LEU A 228 -18.61 -8.52 -25.86
C LEU A 228 -18.83 -7.13 -26.46
N GLN A 229 -17.78 -6.49 -26.96
CA GLN A 229 -17.86 -5.13 -27.52
C GLN A 229 -17.42 -5.10 -28.98
N PRO A 230 -18.34 -4.79 -29.92
CA PRO A 230 -18.03 -4.77 -31.35
C PRO A 230 -17.00 -3.69 -31.74
N ASP A 231 -16.88 -2.61 -30.96
CA ASP A 231 -15.94 -1.51 -31.21
C ASP A 231 -14.52 -1.79 -30.69
N PHE A 232 -14.31 -2.94 -30.04
CA PHE A 232 -13.04 -3.29 -29.43
C PHE A 232 -12.19 -4.12 -30.39
N LYS A 233 -11.32 -3.46 -31.16
CA LYS A 233 -10.38 -4.15 -32.07
C LYS A 233 -9.35 -4.95 -31.29
N LEU A 234 -8.94 -6.11 -31.82
CA LEU A 234 -7.95 -6.98 -31.19
C LEU A 234 -6.62 -6.27 -30.95
N TRP A 235 -6.18 -5.38 -31.84
CA TRP A 235 -4.95 -4.61 -31.65
C TRP A 235 -4.98 -3.68 -30.42
N TYR A 236 -6.16 -3.23 -29.97
CA TYR A 236 -6.26 -2.42 -28.76
C TYR A 236 -5.83 -3.19 -27.51
N THR A 237 -5.99 -4.52 -27.50
CA THR A 237 -5.60 -5.36 -26.36
C THR A 237 -4.13 -5.18 -25.97
N PHE A 238 -3.23 -4.92 -26.92
CA PHE A 238 -1.81 -4.71 -26.66
C PHE A 238 -1.52 -3.49 -25.77
N ALA A 239 -2.38 -2.46 -25.79
CA ALA A 239 -2.26 -1.32 -24.88
C ALA A 239 -2.80 -1.64 -23.48
N TYR A 240 -3.87 -2.42 -23.38
CA TYR A 240 -4.58 -2.69 -22.11
C TYR A 240 -4.02 -3.87 -21.32
N TYR A 241 -3.46 -4.90 -21.97
CA TYR A 241 -2.84 -6.05 -21.30
C TYR A 241 -1.82 -5.65 -20.22
N PRO A 242 -0.79 -4.83 -20.52
CA PRO A 242 0.22 -4.47 -19.53
C PRO A 242 -0.36 -3.59 -18.41
N ILE A 243 -1.35 -2.75 -18.70
CA ILE A 243 -2.02 -1.89 -17.71
C ILE A 243 -2.80 -2.75 -16.71
N ILE A 244 -3.64 -3.67 -17.19
CA ILE A 244 -4.45 -4.54 -16.32
C ILE A 244 -3.54 -5.52 -15.55
N ALA A 245 -2.50 -6.05 -16.19
CA ALA A 245 -1.51 -6.89 -15.51
C ALA A 245 -0.79 -6.13 -14.38
N MET A 246 -0.49 -4.84 -14.59
CA MET A 246 0.10 -3.97 -13.56
C MET A 246 -0.86 -3.73 -12.39
N LEU A 247 -2.15 -3.45 -12.65
CA LEU A 247 -3.17 -3.28 -11.61
C LEU A 247 -3.30 -4.57 -10.76
N ASN A 248 -3.40 -5.73 -11.42
CA ASN A 248 -3.44 -7.03 -10.74
C ASN A 248 -2.16 -7.30 -9.94
N GLY A 249 -0.99 -6.92 -10.48
CA GLY A 249 0.28 -6.99 -9.79
C GLY A 249 0.30 -6.17 -8.51
N PHE A 250 -0.17 -4.92 -8.54
CA PHE A 250 -0.26 -4.07 -7.35
C PHE A 250 -1.21 -4.63 -6.30
N CYS A 251 -2.34 -5.21 -6.71
CA CYS A 251 -3.24 -5.93 -5.80
C CYS A 251 -2.53 -7.13 -5.15
N SER A 252 -1.80 -7.93 -5.94
CA SER A 252 -1.01 -9.06 -5.44
C SER A 252 0.09 -8.63 -4.46
N LEU A 253 0.77 -7.51 -4.75
CA LEU A 253 1.78 -6.92 -3.86
C LEU A 253 1.16 -6.54 -2.51
N TRP A 254 -0.01 -5.92 -2.52
CA TRP A 254 -0.74 -5.56 -1.30
C TRP A 254 -1.07 -6.80 -0.48
N TYR A 255 -1.71 -7.78 -1.14
CA TYR A 255 -2.12 -9.05 -0.54
C TYR A 255 -0.97 -9.75 0.18
N ILE A 256 0.18 -9.88 -0.49
CA ILE A 256 1.37 -10.54 0.07
C ILE A 256 1.92 -9.79 1.27
N ASN A 257 2.01 -8.45 1.22
CA ASN A 257 2.49 -7.67 2.36
C ASN A 257 1.54 -7.79 3.57
N CYS A 258 0.24 -7.67 3.37
CA CYS A 258 -0.76 -7.85 4.44
C CYS A 258 -0.69 -9.26 5.05
N THR A 259 -0.59 -10.29 4.21
CA THR A 259 -0.43 -11.69 4.65
C THR A 259 0.87 -11.88 5.43
N ALA A 260 1.96 -11.25 5.01
CA ALA A 260 3.24 -11.29 5.73
C ALA A 260 3.13 -10.65 7.12
N PHE A 261 2.47 -9.49 7.24
CA PHE A 261 2.20 -8.85 8.54
C PHE A 261 1.37 -9.75 9.47
N GLY A 262 0.28 -10.34 8.97
CA GLY A 262 -0.53 -11.27 9.75
C GLY A 262 0.22 -12.54 10.16
N THR A 263 1.18 -13.00 9.35
CA THR A 263 2.03 -14.16 9.68
C THR A 263 3.08 -13.80 10.74
N ALA A 264 3.75 -12.65 10.59
CA ALA A 264 4.71 -12.14 11.55
C ALA A 264 4.06 -11.85 12.92
N SER A 265 2.85 -11.27 12.94
CA SER A 265 2.08 -11.06 14.17
C SER A 265 1.79 -12.36 14.90
N ARG A 266 1.26 -13.37 14.19
CA ARG A 266 0.95 -14.68 14.78
C ARG A 266 2.20 -15.38 15.32
N ALA A 267 3.31 -15.31 14.60
CA ALA A 267 4.60 -15.83 15.07
C ALA A 267 5.06 -15.11 16.35
N LEU A 268 4.99 -13.78 16.37
CA LEU A 268 5.34 -12.97 17.54
C LEU A 268 4.47 -13.32 18.75
N SER A 269 3.15 -13.43 18.57
CA SER A 269 2.24 -13.80 19.65
C SER A 269 2.52 -15.21 20.20
N ALA A 270 2.80 -16.18 19.33
CA ALA A 270 3.09 -17.55 19.76
C ALA A 270 4.40 -17.63 20.56
N SER A 271 5.44 -16.92 20.11
CA SER A 271 6.70 -16.84 20.85
C SER A 271 6.56 -16.07 22.18
N LEU A 272 5.69 -15.07 22.21
CA LEU A 272 5.36 -14.32 23.43
C LEU A 272 4.67 -15.20 24.47
N GLU A 273 3.68 -15.99 24.08
CA GLU A 273 2.95 -16.91 24.96
C GLU A 273 3.88 -17.93 25.62
N LEU A 274 4.79 -18.53 24.84
CA LEU A 274 5.82 -19.43 25.37
C LEU A 274 6.79 -18.72 26.33
N THR A 275 7.09 -17.44 26.08
CA THR A 275 8.00 -16.65 26.91
C THR A 275 7.38 -16.28 28.25
N LEU A 276 6.07 -16.00 28.27
CA LEU A 276 5.33 -15.69 29.51
C LEU A 276 5.29 -16.88 30.48
N MET A 277 5.45 -18.11 29.99
CA MET A 277 5.56 -19.32 30.80
C MET A 277 6.99 -19.62 31.29
N SER A 278 7.98 -18.78 30.95
CA SER A 278 9.40 -19.02 31.27
C SER A 278 9.91 -18.20 32.47
N ASP A 279 11.06 -18.56 33.02
CA ASP A 279 11.68 -17.85 34.15
C ASP A 279 12.06 -16.40 33.79
N LYS A 280 11.63 -15.45 34.63
CA LYS A 280 11.85 -13.98 34.52
C LYS A 280 11.24 -13.35 33.24
N PRO A 281 9.91 -13.36 33.07
CA PRO A 281 9.24 -12.90 31.86
C PRO A 281 9.34 -11.38 31.61
N ALA A 282 9.40 -10.54 32.66
CA ALA A 282 9.41 -9.08 32.55
C ALA A 282 10.48 -8.54 31.59
N LYS A 283 11.74 -9.00 31.69
CA LYS A 283 12.85 -8.48 30.87
C LYS A 283 12.69 -8.81 29.39
N LYS A 284 12.22 -10.03 29.09
CA LYS A 284 11.94 -10.44 27.71
C LYS A 284 10.69 -9.72 27.17
N LEU A 285 9.67 -9.52 28.00
CA LEU A 285 8.44 -8.84 27.60
C LEU A 285 8.70 -7.43 27.04
N THR A 286 9.65 -6.69 27.62
CA THR A 286 10.09 -5.40 27.07
C THR A 286 10.65 -5.53 25.64
N GLU A 287 11.45 -6.56 25.35
CA GLU A 287 11.99 -6.82 23.99
C GLU A 287 10.87 -7.20 23.00
N TYR A 288 9.88 -8.00 23.43
CA TYR A 288 8.70 -8.33 22.63
C TYR A 288 7.82 -7.10 22.34
N ARG A 289 7.65 -6.21 23.32
CA ARG A 289 6.96 -4.93 23.12
C ARG A 289 7.65 -4.10 22.05
N HIS A 290 8.99 -4.00 22.08
CA HIS A 290 9.75 -3.30 21.05
C HIS A 290 9.60 -3.93 19.67
N LEU A 291 9.62 -5.27 19.55
CA LEU A 291 9.33 -5.95 18.29
C LEU A 291 7.93 -5.63 17.77
N TRP A 292 6.92 -5.65 18.64
CA TRP A 292 5.56 -5.33 18.22
C TRP A 292 5.44 -3.87 17.76
N VAL A 293 6.09 -2.92 18.45
CA VAL A 293 6.11 -1.51 18.04
C VAL A 293 6.76 -1.36 16.66
N ASP A 294 7.88 -2.06 16.40
CA ASP A 294 8.52 -2.06 15.09
C ASP A 294 7.59 -2.64 14.02
N LEU A 295 6.88 -3.73 14.31
CA LEU A 295 5.91 -4.34 13.39
C LEU A 295 4.75 -3.39 13.06
N SER A 296 4.19 -2.73 14.08
CA SER A 296 3.13 -1.72 13.92
C SER A 296 3.63 -0.54 13.08
N HIS A 297 4.81 -0.01 13.39
CA HIS A 297 5.43 1.06 12.61
C HIS A 297 5.69 0.64 11.16
N MET A 298 6.18 -0.57 10.92
CA MET A 298 6.36 -1.09 9.56
C MET A 298 5.04 -1.16 8.78
N MET A 299 3.96 -1.57 9.44
CA MET A 299 2.64 -1.64 8.83
C MET A 299 2.10 -0.25 8.46
N GLN A 300 2.28 0.75 9.33
CA GLN A 300 1.94 2.15 9.03
C GLN A 300 2.79 2.70 7.88
N GLN A 301 4.09 2.38 7.85
CA GLN A 301 4.99 2.77 6.76
C GLN A 301 4.65 2.10 5.43
N LEU A 302 4.06 0.89 5.42
CA LEU A 302 3.49 0.34 4.17
C LEU A 302 2.41 1.28 3.63
N GLY A 303 1.45 1.66 4.49
CA GLY A 303 0.38 2.59 4.12
C GLY A 303 0.92 3.90 3.58
N ARG A 304 1.91 4.49 4.26
CA ARG A 304 2.52 5.77 3.89
C ARG A 304 3.43 5.71 2.65
N ALA A 305 4.28 4.69 2.53
CA ALA A 305 5.22 4.56 1.41
C ALA A 305 4.49 4.28 0.09
N TYR A 306 3.35 3.58 0.16
CA TYR A 306 2.52 3.25 -0.99
C TYR A 306 1.23 4.07 -1.08
N SER A 307 1.04 5.09 -0.24
CA SER A 307 -0.20 5.86 -0.16
C SER A 307 -0.59 6.49 -1.50
N ASN A 308 0.36 7.13 -2.17
CA ASN A 308 0.09 7.76 -3.47
C ASN A 308 -0.20 6.72 -4.56
N MET A 309 0.46 5.57 -4.51
CA MET A 309 0.24 4.49 -5.47
C MET A 309 -1.16 3.87 -5.30
N TYR A 310 -1.52 3.47 -4.07
CA TYR A 310 -2.83 2.88 -3.80
C TYR A 310 -3.96 3.92 -3.79
N GLY A 311 -3.67 5.18 -3.47
CA GLY A 311 -4.63 6.29 -3.56
C GLY A 311 -5.05 6.54 -5.01
N MET A 312 -4.08 6.67 -5.94
CA MET A 312 -4.39 6.81 -7.37
C MET A 312 -5.04 5.55 -7.93
N TYR A 313 -4.60 4.37 -7.49
CA TYR A 313 -5.24 3.10 -7.84
C TYR A 313 -6.72 3.06 -7.43
N CYS A 314 -7.03 3.40 -6.18
CA CYS A 314 -8.39 3.43 -5.67
C CYS A 314 -9.26 4.45 -6.42
N LEU A 315 -8.73 5.66 -6.70
CA LEU A 315 -9.45 6.67 -7.47
C LEU A 315 -9.83 6.18 -8.87
N VAL A 316 -8.89 5.56 -9.59
CA VAL A 316 -9.16 4.97 -10.91
C VAL A 316 -10.21 3.89 -10.82
N VAL A 317 -10.05 2.94 -9.90
CA VAL A 317 -11.01 1.83 -9.72
C VAL A 317 -12.40 2.35 -9.37
N PHE A 318 -12.52 3.35 -8.49
CA PHE A 318 -13.81 3.96 -8.16
C PHE A 318 -14.44 4.66 -9.35
N PHE A 319 -13.67 5.50 -10.05
CA PHE A 319 -14.15 6.21 -11.23
C PHE A 319 -14.66 5.22 -12.30
N THR A 320 -13.88 4.19 -12.60
CA THR A 320 -14.27 3.14 -13.56
C THR A 320 -15.51 2.38 -13.09
N THR A 321 -15.61 2.03 -11.80
CA THR A 321 -16.75 1.29 -11.26
C THR A 321 -18.05 2.10 -11.37
N ILE A 322 -18.02 3.38 -11.00
CA ILE A 322 -19.21 4.26 -11.05
C ILE A 322 -19.70 4.41 -12.48
N ILE A 323 -18.80 4.74 -13.41
CA ILE A 323 -19.17 4.97 -14.81
C ILE A 323 -19.60 3.67 -15.49
N ALA A 324 -18.93 2.55 -15.25
CA ALA A 324 -19.32 1.26 -15.80
C ALA A 324 -20.68 0.79 -15.25
N THR A 325 -20.94 0.99 -13.96
CA THR A 325 -22.25 0.65 -13.38
C THR A 325 -23.35 1.53 -13.97
N TYR A 326 -23.11 2.83 -14.10
CA TYR A 326 -24.06 3.74 -14.74
C TYR A 326 -24.32 3.36 -16.20
N GLY A 327 -23.28 3.08 -16.98
CA GLY A 327 -23.39 2.61 -18.36
C GLY A 327 -24.23 1.35 -18.47
N SER A 328 -23.97 0.35 -17.62
CA SER A 328 -24.75 -0.89 -17.62
C SER A 328 -26.23 -0.67 -17.32
N LEU A 329 -26.57 0.17 -16.33
CA LEU A 329 -27.96 0.44 -15.96
C LEU A 329 -28.68 1.33 -16.99
N SER A 330 -27.95 2.28 -17.58
CA SER A 330 -28.44 3.17 -18.64
C SER A 330 -28.91 2.38 -19.86
N GLU A 331 -28.09 1.43 -20.31
CA GLU A 331 -28.34 0.68 -21.55
C GLU A 331 -29.44 -0.38 -21.37
N ILE A 332 -29.49 -1.05 -20.21
CA ILE A 332 -30.59 -1.96 -19.83
C ILE A 332 -31.94 -1.24 -19.91
N MET A 333 -31.98 0.01 -19.46
CA MET A 333 -33.22 0.80 -19.44
C MET A 333 -33.68 1.20 -20.84
N ASP A 334 -32.76 1.38 -21.79
CA ASP A 334 -33.09 1.86 -23.13
C ASP A 334 -33.36 0.72 -24.14
N HIS A 335 -32.62 -0.39 -24.06
CA HIS A 335 -32.64 -1.44 -25.09
C HIS A 335 -32.92 -2.85 -24.58
N GLY A 336 -32.91 -3.05 -23.25
CA GLY A 336 -32.92 -4.39 -22.66
C GLY A 336 -31.60 -5.16 -22.87
N ALA A 337 -31.51 -6.35 -22.28
CA ALA A 337 -30.25 -7.05 -22.07
C ALA A 337 -29.45 -7.36 -23.36
N THR A 338 -28.42 -6.56 -23.65
CA THR A 338 -27.55 -6.68 -24.83
C THR A 338 -26.14 -7.18 -24.46
N TYR A 339 -25.40 -7.81 -25.39
CA TYR A 339 -24.02 -8.29 -25.16
C TYR A 339 -23.05 -7.20 -24.66
N LYS A 340 -23.26 -5.94 -25.08
CA LYS A 340 -22.47 -4.77 -24.64
C LYS A 340 -22.54 -4.55 -23.12
N GLU A 341 -23.69 -4.82 -22.50
CA GLU A 341 -23.92 -4.66 -21.06
C GLU A 341 -23.13 -5.69 -20.25
N VAL A 342 -23.10 -6.93 -20.73
CA VAL A 342 -22.33 -8.02 -20.11
C VAL A 342 -20.86 -7.63 -20.02
N GLY A 343 -20.33 -6.96 -21.05
CA GLY A 343 -18.98 -6.41 -21.04
C GLY A 343 -18.72 -5.41 -19.90
N LEU A 344 -19.68 -4.50 -19.64
CA LEU A 344 -19.59 -3.53 -18.54
C LEU A 344 -19.71 -4.19 -17.16
N PHE A 345 -20.62 -5.16 -17.01
CA PHE A 345 -20.76 -5.91 -15.76
C PHE A 345 -19.48 -6.66 -15.39
N VAL A 346 -18.79 -7.23 -16.39
CA VAL A 346 -17.49 -7.88 -16.17
C VAL A 346 -16.47 -6.87 -15.61
N ILE A 347 -16.44 -5.63 -16.11
CA ILE A 347 -15.57 -4.56 -15.59
C ILE A 347 -15.96 -4.20 -14.15
N VAL A 348 -17.25 -3.99 -13.88
CA VAL A 348 -17.75 -3.66 -12.53
C VAL A 348 -17.37 -4.75 -11.53
N PHE A 349 -17.63 -6.02 -11.86
CA PHE A 349 -17.30 -7.15 -11.00
C PHE A 349 -15.79 -7.26 -10.76
N TYR A 350 -14.99 -7.06 -11.79
CA TYR A 350 -13.54 -7.05 -11.70
C TYR A 350 -13.03 -5.92 -10.77
N CYS A 351 -13.47 -4.68 -10.98
CA CYS A 351 -13.07 -3.54 -10.17
C CYS A 351 -13.52 -3.68 -8.71
N MET A 352 -14.75 -4.15 -8.47
CA MET A 352 -15.26 -4.41 -7.12
C MET A 352 -14.48 -5.54 -6.42
N SER A 353 -14.10 -6.59 -7.14
CA SER A 353 -13.27 -7.67 -6.60
C SER A 353 -11.89 -7.18 -6.18
N LEU A 354 -11.25 -6.35 -7.00
CA LEU A 354 -9.96 -5.73 -6.65
C LEU A 354 -10.04 -4.85 -5.41
N LEU A 355 -11.08 -4.01 -5.34
CA LEU A 355 -11.32 -3.16 -4.19
C LEU A 355 -11.54 -3.98 -2.92
N TYR A 356 -12.37 -5.02 -3.04
CA TYR A 356 -12.67 -5.93 -1.94
C TYR A 356 -11.40 -6.56 -1.38
N ILE A 357 -10.54 -7.11 -2.25
CA ILE A 357 -9.28 -7.74 -1.83
C ILE A 357 -8.40 -6.75 -1.05
N ILE A 358 -8.17 -5.55 -1.59
CA ILE A 358 -7.29 -4.55 -0.94
C ILE A 358 -7.80 -4.17 0.45
N CYS A 359 -9.08 -3.83 0.54
CA CYS A 359 -9.69 -3.37 1.79
C CYS A 359 -9.86 -4.51 2.81
N ASN A 360 -10.19 -5.72 2.35
CA ASN A 360 -10.34 -6.89 3.21
C ASN A 360 -9.00 -7.31 3.82
N GLU A 361 -7.93 -7.37 3.02
CA GLU A 361 -6.61 -7.75 3.51
C GLU A 361 -5.99 -6.69 4.43
N ALA A 362 -6.20 -5.41 4.13
CA ALA A 362 -5.76 -4.33 5.01
C ALA A 362 -6.44 -4.41 6.38
N HIS A 363 -7.75 -4.69 6.38
CA HIS A 363 -8.52 -4.89 7.61
C HIS A 363 -8.04 -6.12 8.38
N TYR A 364 -7.83 -7.25 7.70
CA TYR A 364 -7.34 -8.47 8.34
C TYR A 364 -5.93 -8.28 8.94
N ALA A 365 -5.02 -7.60 8.23
CA ALA A 365 -3.70 -7.27 8.76
C ALA A 365 -3.79 -6.37 10.02
N THR A 366 -4.65 -5.35 9.99
CA THR A 366 -4.90 -4.44 11.13
C THR A 366 -5.46 -5.20 12.33
N GLN A 367 -6.43 -6.08 12.10
CA GLN A 367 -7.01 -6.91 13.15
C GLN A 367 -5.97 -7.87 13.74
N SER A 368 -5.17 -8.51 12.89
CA SER A 368 -4.17 -9.50 13.31
C SER A 368 -3.00 -8.89 14.11
N VAL A 369 -2.53 -7.70 13.74
CA VAL A 369 -1.44 -7.01 14.46
C VAL A 369 -1.96 -6.26 15.69
N GLY A 370 -3.21 -5.79 15.66
CA GLY A 370 -3.82 -5.02 16.74
C GLY A 370 -4.66 -5.87 17.70
N LEU A 371 -5.93 -6.08 17.35
CA LEU A 371 -6.95 -6.66 18.23
C LEU A 371 -6.65 -8.10 18.64
N ASP A 372 -6.23 -8.95 17.70
CA ASP A 372 -5.94 -10.37 18.00
C ASP A 372 -4.73 -10.48 18.93
N PHE A 373 -3.72 -9.64 18.69
CA PHE A 373 -2.54 -9.57 19.55
C PHE A 373 -2.89 -9.06 20.96
N GLN A 374 -3.69 -8.00 21.04
CA GLN A 374 -4.18 -7.44 22.30
C GLN A 374 -4.99 -8.47 23.10
N THR A 375 -5.89 -9.19 22.43
CA THR A 375 -6.74 -10.21 23.06
C THR A 375 -5.89 -11.33 23.66
N LYS A 376 -4.85 -11.77 22.96
CA LYS A 376 -3.90 -12.76 23.50
C LYS A 376 -3.16 -12.25 24.72
N LEU A 377 -2.76 -10.98 24.73
CA LEU A 377 -2.07 -10.37 25.86
C LEU A 377 -2.99 -10.21 27.09
N LEU A 378 -4.27 -9.92 26.88
CA LEU A 378 -5.29 -9.83 27.94
C LEU A 378 -5.67 -11.20 28.53
N ASN A 379 -5.54 -12.27 27.74
CA ASN A 379 -5.85 -13.64 28.20
C ASN A 379 -4.73 -14.26 29.05
N VAL A 380 -3.63 -13.55 29.26
CA VAL A 380 -2.55 -13.99 30.16
C VAL A 380 -3.05 -13.86 31.59
N ASP A 381 -2.92 -14.92 32.39
CA ASP A 381 -3.33 -14.90 33.79
C ASP A 381 -2.40 -14.03 34.63
N LEU A 382 -2.72 -12.74 34.74
CA LEU A 382 -1.94 -11.75 35.48
C LEU A 382 -1.84 -12.08 36.98
N THR A 383 -2.72 -12.93 37.53
CA THR A 383 -2.69 -13.30 38.94
C THR A 383 -1.60 -14.31 39.26
N ALA A 384 -1.12 -15.04 38.25
CA ALA A 384 -0.05 -16.03 38.36
C ALA A 384 1.36 -15.43 38.11
N VAL A 385 1.47 -14.14 37.78
CA VAL A 385 2.71 -13.51 37.34
C VAL A 385 3.15 -12.42 38.33
N ASP A 386 4.44 -12.11 38.36
CA ASP A 386 5.02 -11.09 39.23
C ASP A 386 4.56 -9.66 38.89
N SER A 387 4.59 -8.77 39.89
CA SER A 387 4.14 -7.38 39.74
C SER A 387 4.91 -6.58 38.69
N ALA A 388 6.18 -6.91 38.44
CA ALA A 388 6.97 -6.27 37.40
C ALA A 388 6.47 -6.67 36.00
N THR A 389 6.14 -7.95 35.78
CA THR A 389 5.55 -8.40 34.51
C THR A 389 4.14 -7.85 34.32
N GLN A 390 3.32 -7.76 35.37
CA GLN A 390 2.00 -7.12 35.28
C GLN A 390 2.11 -5.68 34.76
N LYS A 391 3.05 -4.90 35.30
CA LYS A 391 3.32 -3.52 34.84
C LYS A 391 3.80 -3.47 33.39
N GLU A 392 4.67 -4.39 32.97
CA GLU A 392 5.12 -4.47 31.57
C GLU A 392 3.97 -4.85 30.61
N VAL A 393 3.06 -5.75 31.02
CA VAL A 393 1.85 -6.09 30.23
C VAL A 393 0.96 -4.86 30.08
N GLU A 394 0.72 -4.10 31.14
CA GLU A 394 -0.03 -2.84 31.09
C GLU A 394 0.64 -1.81 30.15
N MET A 395 1.96 -1.65 30.25
CA MET A 395 2.72 -0.76 29.36
C MET A 395 2.68 -1.22 27.90
N PHE A 396 2.60 -2.52 27.65
CA PHE A 396 2.45 -3.08 26.31
C PHE A 396 1.03 -2.82 25.78
N LEU A 397 -0.02 -3.09 26.55
CA LEU A 397 -1.40 -2.75 26.17
C LEU A 397 -1.55 -1.25 25.87
N MET A 398 -0.95 -0.39 26.70
CA MET A 398 -0.92 1.05 26.47
C MET A 398 -0.18 1.42 25.18
N ALA A 399 0.92 0.75 24.85
CA ALA A 399 1.62 0.95 23.58
C ALA A 399 0.75 0.54 22.38
N ILE A 400 -0.04 -0.53 22.49
CA ILE A 400 -0.98 -0.95 21.45
C ILE A 400 -2.06 0.11 21.23
N THR A 401 -2.64 0.63 22.31
CA THR A 401 -3.67 1.69 22.22
C THR A 401 -3.11 3.00 21.67
N LYS A 402 -1.88 3.37 22.05
CA LYS A 402 -1.25 4.63 21.59
C LYS A 402 -0.78 4.57 20.13
N ASN A 403 -0.34 3.41 19.66
CA ASN A 403 0.21 3.23 18.31
C ASN A 403 -0.55 2.15 17.53
N PRO A 404 -1.84 2.37 17.20
CA PRO A 404 -2.63 1.35 16.54
C PRO A 404 -2.04 1.06 15.14
N PRO A 405 -1.97 -0.22 14.73
CA PRO A 405 -1.41 -0.61 13.45
C PRO A 405 -2.43 -0.35 12.33
N ILE A 406 -2.79 0.90 12.07
CA ILE A 406 -3.80 1.26 11.05
C ILE A 406 -3.07 1.67 9.76
N MET A 407 -3.44 1.03 8.65
CA MET A 407 -2.99 1.44 7.32
C MET A 407 -3.80 2.64 6.83
N ASN A 408 -3.13 3.79 6.70
CA ASN A 408 -3.72 5.01 6.16
C ASN A 408 -3.06 5.42 4.84
N LEU A 409 -3.83 6.10 3.98
CA LEU A 409 -3.36 6.72 2.75
C LEU A 409 -2.90 8.16 3.06
N ASP A 410 -1.80 8.34 3.79
CA ASP A 410 -1.24 9.67 4.14
C ASP A 410 -2.26 10.66 4.74
N GLY A 411 -3.23 10.14 5.48
CA GLY A 411 -4.31 10.92 6.11
C GLY A 411 -5.56 11.13 5.26
N TYR A 412 -5.59 10.73 3.98
CA TYR A 412 -6.77 10.86 3.13
C TYR A 412 -7.90 9.90 3.52
N ALA A 413 -7.56 8.64 3.76
CA ALA A 413 -8.52 7.60 4.15
C ALA A 413 -7.80 6.43 4.84
N ASN A 414 -8.52 5.72 5.69
CA ASN A 414 -8.09 4.44 6.24
C ASN A 414 -8.50 3.32 5.27
N ILE A 415 -7.57 2.42 4.95
CA ILE A 415 -7.88 1.28 4.08
C ILE A 415 -8.43 0.16 4.97
N ASN A 416 -9.76 0.05 5.00
CA ASN A 416 -10.48 -0.96 5.76
C ASN A 416 -11.78 -1.35 5.04
N ARG A 417 -12.53 -2.30 5.58
CA ARG A 417 -13.83 -2.72 5.02
C ARG A 417 -14.87 -1.58 4.96
N GLU A 418 -14.73 -0.57 5.82
CA GLU A 418 -15.60 0.61 5.84
C GLU A 418 -15.44 1.47 4.57
N LEU A 419 -14.23 1.50 3.99
CA LEU A 419 -14.00 2.15 2.70
C LEU A 419 -14.83 1.51 1.58
N ILE A 420 -15.03 0.19 1.60
CA ILE A 420 -15.90 -0.49 0.63
C ILE A 420 -17.36 -0.09 0.87
N THR A 421 -17.85 -0.20 2.10
CA THR A 421 -19.26 0.07 2.40
C THR A 421 -19.61 1.51 2.07
N SER A 422 -18.72 2.46 2.42
CA SER A 422 -18.84 3.86 2.05
C SER A 422 -18.90 4.05 0.53
N ASN A 423 -18.05 3.37 -0.23
CA ASN A 423 -18.08 3.47 -1.70
C ASN A 423 -19.33 2.86 -2.33
N ILE A 424 -19.81 1.73 -1.83
CA ILE A 424 -21.07 1.14 -2.32
C ILE A 424 -22.23 2.10 -2.05
N SER A 425 -22.27 2.73 -0.87
CA SER A 425 -23.27 3.74 -0.54
C SER A 425 -23.18 4.95 -1.47
N PHE A 426 -21.98 5.52 -1.68
CA PHE A 426 -21.80 6.64 -2.61
C PHE A 426 -22.20 6.28 -4.05
N MET A 427 -21.76 5.11 -4.52
CA MET A 427 -22.13 4.61 -5.85
C MET A 427 -23.64 4.49 -5.98
N ALA A 428 -24.33 3.88 -5.01
CA ALA A 428 -25.79 3.78 -5.03
C ALA A 428 -26.47 5.15 -5.06
N THR A 429 -26.02 6.11 -4.25
CA THR A 429 -26.55 7.48 -4.25
C THR A 429 -26.37 8.16 -5.60
N TYR A 430 -25.16 8.11 -6.18
CA TYR A 430 -24.88 8.70 -7.49
C TYR A 430 -25.69 8.04 -8.60
N LEU A 431 -25.81 6.71 -8.59
CA LEU A 431 -26.60 5.98 -9.58
C LEU A 431 -28.08 6.35 -9.52
N VAL A 432 -28.66 6.45 -8.31
CA VAL A 432 -30.06 6.88 -8.15
C VAL A 432 -30.26 8.27 -8.73
N VAL A 433 -29.37 9.22 -8.43
CA VAL A 433 -29.46 10.59 -8.94
C VAL A 433 -29.34 10.62 -10.47
N LEU A 434 -28.35 9.92 -11.05
CA LEU A 434 -28.14 9.89 -12.49
C LEU A 434 -29.29 9.21 -13.24
N LEU A 435 -29.86 8.14 -12.68
CA LEU A 435 -31.04 7.49 -13.25
C LEU A 435 -32.27 8.39 -13.19
N GLN A 436 -32.48 9.13 -12.09
CA GLN A 436 -33.58 10.09 -11.97
C GLN A 436 -33.48 11.19 -13.02
N PHE A 437 -32.28 11.74 -13.26
CA PHE A 437 -32.07 12.73 -14.32
C PHE A 437 -32.43 12.16 -15.70
N LYS A 438 -31.97 10.95 -16.00
CA LYS A 438 -32.26 10.29 -17.28
C LYS A 438 -33.77 10.02 -17.48
N ILE A 439 -34.44 9.46 -16.48
CA ILE A 439 -35.90 9.19 -16.55
C ILE A 439 -36.68 10.51 -16.73
N THR A 440 -36.25 11.58 -16.06
CA THR A 440 -36.89 12.89 -16.17
C THR A 440 -36.69 13.49 -17.57
N GLU A 441 -35.50 13.37 -18.16
CA GLU A 441 -35.26 13.79 -19.55
C GLU A 441 -36.10 12.99 -20.54
N GLN A 442 -36.13 11.66 -20.43
CA GLN A 442 -36.94 10.80 -21.30
C GLN A 442 -38.42 11.20 -21.23
N ARG A 443 -38.95 11.41 -20.02
CA ARG A 443 -40.33 11.89 -19.83
C ARG A 443 -40.58 13.24 -20.48
N ASN A 444 -39.66 14.19 -20.34
CA ASN A 444 -39.76 15.51 -20.98
C ASN A 444 -39.70 15.41 -22.51
N TYR A 445 -38.90 14.49 -23.04
CA TYR A 445 -38.80 14.24 -24.48
C TYR A 445 -40.10 13.66 -25.03
N SER A 446 -40.66 12.63 -24.38
CA SER A 446 -41.97 12.06 -24.73
C SER A 446 -43.07 13.12 -24.70
N LEU A 447 -43.15 13.94 -23.64
CA LEU A 447 -44.13 15.03 -23.54
C LEU A 447 -44.00 16.07 -24.65
N LYS A 448 -42.77 16.41 -25.08
CA LYS A 448 -42.54 17.31 -26.22
C LYS A 448 -42.99 16.70 -27.54
N GLN A 449 -42.85 15.39 -27.71
CA GLN A 449 -43.23 14.67 -28.92
C GLN A 449 -44.75 14.46 -29.04
N SER A 450 -45.47 14.31 -27.92
CA SER A 450 -46.94 14.23 -27.90
C SER A 450 -47.65 15.58 -28.10
N ARG A 451 -46.96 16.69 -27.86
CA ARG A 451 -47.53 18.06 -27.95
C ARG A 451 -47.87 18.53 -29.38
N PRO A 452 -47.08 18.24 -30.43
CA PRO A 452 -47.45 18.59 -31.81
C PRO A 452 -48.61 17.76 -32.37
N GLU A 453 -48.85 16.54 -31.90
CA GLU A 453 -49.98 15.71 -32.34
C GLU A 453 -51.34 16.18 -31.79
N LEU A 454 -51.35 17.00 -30.74
CA LEU A 454 -52.56 17.60 -30.16
C LEU A 454 -52.93 18.96 -30.79
N LEU A 455 -52.08 19.49 -31.68
CA LEU A 455 -52.25 20.79 -32.34
C LEU A 455 -52.44 20.67 -33.86
N ALA A 456 -52.49 19.44 -34.39
CA ALA A 456 -52.96 19.10 -35.74
C ALA A 456 -54.34 18.46 -35.64
#